data_AF-A0A7S2PXH5-F1
#
_entry.id   AF-A0A7S2PXH5-F1
#
_cell.length_a   1.000
_cell.length_b   1.000
_cell.length_c   1.000
_cell.angle_alpha   90.00
_cell.angle_beta   90.00
_cell.angle_gamma   90.00
#
_symmetry.space_group_name_H-M   'P 1'
#
loop_
_entity.id
_entity.type
_entity.pdbx_description
1 polymer ?
#
loop_
_entity_poly.entity_id
_entity_poly.type
_entity_poly.pdbx_seq_one_letter_code
_entity_poly.pdbx_strand_id
1 'polypeptide(L)'
;LTPQEIANHLFLNSEILAPMVRASTTPLRTLALSHGASLVYTEELVDRSITSPTERIINDELGTIDYRVPKHTYSAKVQRRLENDRDNPDAANGAVILRIDPTVERHKLIYQMGTGEPNLALDAALTVVKDVDG
;
A
#
# COMPACT_ATOMS: atom_id res chain seq x y z
N LEU A 1 10.56 6.55 24.71
CA LEU A 1 9.23 7.18 24.71
C LEU A 1 8.22 6.14 25.16
N THR A 2 7.27 6.50 26.01
CA THR A 2 6.11 5.65 26.31
C THR A 2 5.24 5.51 25.06
N PRO A 3 4.37 4.48 24.94
CA PRO A 3 3.45 4.38 23.81
C PRO A 3 2.60 5.64 23.60
N GLN A 4 2.20 6.31 24.68
CA GLN A 4 1.45 7.56 24.62
C GLN A 4 2.30 8.71 24.06
N GLU A 5 3.58 8.82 24.43
CA GLU A 5 4.48 9.83 23.90
C GLU A 5 4.75 9.63 22.41
N ILE A 6 4.87 8.38 21.95
CA ILE A 6 5.00 8.05 20.53
C ILE A 6 3.73 8.46 19.77
N ALA A 7 2.56 8.10 20.29
CA ALA A 7 1.29 8.48 19.68
C ALA A 7 1.12 9.99 19.62
N ASN A 8 1.46 10.72 20.68
CA ASN A 8 1.43 12.18 20.69
C ASN A 8 2.39 12.76 19.65
N HIS A 9 3.60 12.23 19.53
CA HIS A 9 4.55 12.69 18.52
C HIS A 9 4.06 12.46 17.09
N LEU A 10 3.33 11.38 16.84
CA LEU A 10 2.84 11.04 15.49
C LEU A 10 1.52 11.72 15.12
N PHE A 11 0.61 11.90 16.08
CA PHE A 11 -0.78 12.26 15.78
C PHE A 11 -1.23 13.59 16.36
N LEU A 12 -0.53 14.15 17.35
CA LEU A 12 -0.92 15.45 17.93
C LEU A 12 -0.58 16.57 16.93
N ASN A 13 -1.54 17.45 16.65
CA ASN A 13 -1.39 18.59 15.73
C ASN A 13 -0.90 18.21 14.33
N SER A 14 -1.22 17.01 13.87
CA SER A 14 -0.79 16.49 12.57
C SER A 14 -1.92 16.61 11.54
N GLU A 15 -1.59 17.10 10.35
CA GLU A 15 -2.48 17.09 9.19
C GLU A 15 -2.33 15.75 8.48
N ILE A 16 -3.40 14.96 8.38
CA ILE A 16 -3.32 13.57 7.95
C ILE A 16 -4.28 13.31 6.80
N LEU A 17 -3.77 12.73 5.70
CA LEU A 17 -4.64 12.20 4.66
C LEU A 17 -5.32 10.92 5.18
N ALA A 18 -6.64 10.98 5.34
CA ALA A 18 -7.45 9.84 5.73
C ALA A 18 -7.41 8.70 4.70
N PRO A 19 -7.65 7.45 5.12
CA PRO A 19 -7.76 6.34 4.19
C PRO A 19 -9.07 6.42 3.39
N MET A 20 -8.95 6.34 2.07
CA MET A 20 -10.10 6.43 1.16
C MET A 20 -9.93 5.43 0.02
N VAL A 21 -10.80 4.42 -0.03
CA VAL A 21 -10.81 3.39 -1.08
C VAL A 21 -10.98 4.03 -2.45
N ARG A 22 -10.12 3.62 -3.39
CA ARG A 22 -9.88 4.13 -4.76
C ARG A 22 -9.26 5.53 -4.87
N ALA A 23 -9.07 6.23 -3.75
CA ALA A 23 -8.52 7.58 -3.77
C ALA A 23 -7.09 7.61 -3.22
N SER A 24 -6.83 7.02 -2.05
CA SER A 24 -5.53 7.04 -1.35
C SER A 24 -4.46 6.12 -1.98
N THR A 25 -4.43 6.07 -3.31
CA THR A 25 -3.34 5.52 -4.14
C THR A 25 -2.10 6.43 -4.08
N THR A 26 -0.94 5.94 -4.52
CA THR A 26 0.35 6.67 -4.46
C THR A 26 0.25 8.11 -4.96
N PRO A 27 -0.39 8.43 -6.11
CA PRO A 27 -0.46 9.81 -6.59
C PRO A 27 -1.14 10.78 -5.61
N LEU A 28 -2.26 10.40 -4.99
CA LEU A 28 -2.95 11.26 -4.04
C LEU A 28 -2.15 11.44 -2.75
N ARG A 29 -1.50 10.37 -2.27
CA ARG A 29 -0.68 10.42 -1.05
C ARG A 29 0.54 11.32 -1.25
N THR A 30 1.28 11.15 -2.34
CA THR A 30 2.40 12.02 -2.72
C THR A 30 1.95 13.47 -2.89
N LEU A 31 0.78 13.70 -3.50
CA LEU A 31 0.20 15.05 -3.62
C LEU A 31 -0.10 15.66 -2.24
N ALA A 32 -0.77 14.93 -1.34
CA ALA A 32 -1.08 15.41 0.00
C ALA A 32 0.19 15.77 0.78
N LEU A 33 1.24 14.94 0.70
CA LEU A 33 2.55 15.23 1.30
C LEU A 33 3.17 16.51 0.72
N SER A 34 3.08 16.74 -0.59
CA SER A 34 3.57 17.96 -1.23
C SER A 34 2.82 19.22 -0.78
N HIS A 35 1.58 19.06 -0.29
CA HIS A 35 0.73 20.13 0.24
C HIS A 35 0.78 20.28 1.77
N GLY A 36 1.68 19.56 2.45
CA GLY A 36 1.94 19.75 3.88
C GLY A 36 1.27 18.73 4.80
N ALA A 37 0.72 17.63 4.28
CA ALA A 37 0.32 16.51 5.12
C ALA A 37 1.53 15.96 5.90
N SER A 38 1.33 15.72 7.19
CA SER A 38 2.32 15.12 8.10
C SER A 38 2.39 13.61 7.92
N LEU A 39 1.24 12.96 7.79
CA LEU A 39 1.09 11.52 7.54
C LEU A 39 0.07 11.27 6.43
N VAL A 40 0.19 10.12 5.77
CA VAL A 40 -0.76 9.67 4.74
C VAL A 40 -1.12 8.22 4.96
N TYR A 41 -2.41 7.91 4.93
CA TYR A 41 -2.87 6.53 4.96
C TYR A 41 -2.96 5.94 3.56
N THR A 42 -2.69 4.64 3.43
CA THR A 42 -3.07 3.85 2.25
C THR A 42 -4.60 3.82 2.10
N GLU A 43 -5.08 3.24 1.00
CA GLU A 43 -6.43 2.70 0.97
C GLU A 43 -6.61 1.62 2.06
N GLU A 44 -7.86 1.32 2.42
CA GLU A 44 -8.14 0.10 3.16
C GLU A 44 -7.85 -1.11 2.27
N LEU A 45 -6.87 -1.93 2.67
CA LEU A 45 -6.55 -3.18 1.97
C LEU A 45 -6.99 -4.37 2.82
N VAL A 46 -7.78 -5.26 2.24
CA VAL A 46 -8.19 -6.50 2.91
C VAL A 46 -6.97 -7.37 3.16
N ASP A 47 -6.80 -7.91 4.36
CA ASP A 47 -5.68 -8.76 4.76
C ASP A 47 -5.27 -9.80 3.70
N ARG A 48 -6.25 -10.56 3.18
CA ARG A 48 -6.06 -11.60 2.18
C ARG A 48 -5.53 -11.09 0.84
N SER A 49 -5.68 -9.81 0.52
CA SER A 49 -5.19 -9.24 -0.74
C SER A 49 -3.70 -8.90 -0.70
N ILE A 50 -3.14 -8.58 0.47
CA ILE A 50 -1.73 -8.23 0.62
C ILE A 50 -0.86 -9.45 0.98
N THR A 51 -1.46 -10.49 1.56
CA THR A 51 -0.79 -11.77 1.83
C THR A 51 -0.68 -12.64 0.56
N SER A 52 -0.15 -13.86 0.68
CA SER A 52 -0.02 -14.82 -0.43
C SER A 52 -1.32 -14.92 -1.26
N PRO A 53 -1.27 -14.76 -2.59
CA PRO A 53 -0.10 -14.85 -3.47
C PRO A 53 0.66 -13.54 -3.75
N THR A 54 0.40 -12.46 -3.02
CA THR A 54 1.06 -11.16 -3.27
C THR A 54 2.56 -11.20 -2.97
N GLU A 55 3.35 -10.59 -3.85
CA GLU A 55 4.80 -10.53 -3.80
C GLU A 55 5.28 -9.07 -3.72
N ARG A 56 6.32 -8.82 -2.92
CA ARG A 56 7.00 -7.53 -2.82
C ARG A 56 8.08 -7.43 -3.90
N ILE A 57 7.95 -6.47 -4.81
CA ILE A 57 8.83 -6.25 -5.96
C ILE A 57 9.44 -4.85 -5.87
N ILE A 58 10.77 -4.75 -6.02
CA ILE A 58 11.43 -3.47 -6.24
C ILE A 58 11.27 -3.11 -7.72
N ASN A 59 10.68 -1.95 -7.99
CA ASN A 59 10.49 -1.43 -9.33
C ASN A 59 11.52 -0.33 -9.60
N ASP A 60 12.67 -0.71 -10.16
CA ASP A 60 13.78 0.21 -10.43
C ASP A 60 13.44 1.28 -11.47
N GLU A 61 12.49 1.02 -12.39
CA GLU A 61 12.07 1.97 -13.41
C GLU A 61 11.32 3.17 -12.80
N LEU A 62 10.43 2.90 -11.83
CA LEU A 62 9.66 3.93 -11.14
C LEU A 62 10.31 4.40 -9.83
N GLY A 63 11.32 3.68 -9.34
CA GLY A 63 11.87 3.90 -8.01
C GLY A 63 10.90 3.53 -6.88
N THR A 64 9.94 2.64 -7.13
CA THR A 64 8.88 2.28 -6.19
C THR A 64 9.04 0.87 -5.62
N ILE A 65 8.29 0.58 -4.56
CA ILE A 65 8.07 -0.76 -4.03
C ILE A 65 6.64 -1.14 -4.35
N ASP A 66 6.47 -2.24 -5.09
CA ASP A 66 5.17 -2.72 -5.53
C ASP A 66 4.84 -4.04 -4.84
N TYR A 67 3.69 -4.10 -4.17
CA TYR A 67 3.07 -5.35 -3.73
C TYR A 67 2.11 -5.80 -4.83
N ARG A 68 2.43 -6.92 -5.47
CA ARG A 68 1.72 -7.38 -6.68
C ARG A 68 1.27 -8.81 -6.57
N VAL A 69 0.09 -9.12 -7.10
CA VAL A 69 -0.33 -10.49 -7.33
C VAL A 69 0.21 -10.94 -8.68
N PRO A 70 1.12 -11.93 -8.74
CA PRO A 70 1.73 -12.36 -10.00
C PRO A 70 0.70 -12.92 -10.96
N LYS A 71 0.82 -12.56 -12.24
CA LYS A 71 -0.13 -12.97 -13.30
C LYS A 71 -0.43 -14.48 -13.32
N HIS A 72 0.57 -15.32 -13.08
CA HIS A 72 0.47 -16.77 -13.18
C HIS A 72 -0.44 -17.39 -12.10
N THR A 73 -0.72 -16.66 -11.01
CA THR A 73 -1.59 -17.12 -9.91
C THR A 73 -3.08 -16.95 -10.24
N TYR A 74 -3.39 -16.16 -11.25
CA TYR A 74 -4.76 -15.96 -11.72
C TYR A 74 -5.23 -17.06 -12.68
N SER A 75 -6.55 -17.27 -12.73
CA SER A 75 -7.17 -18.14 -13.74
C SER A 75 -6.90 -17.64 -15.17
N ALA A 76 -6.92 -18.55 -16.16
CA ALA A 76 -6.74 -18.20 -17.57
C ALA A 76 -7.73 -17.11 -18.06
N LYS A 77 -8.95 -17.07 -17.52
CA LYS A 77 -9.93 -16.01 -17.83
C LYS A 77 -9.47 -14.64 -17.34
N VAL A 78 -8.91 -14.57 -16.13
CA VAL A 78 -8.39 -13.31 -15.56
C VAL A 78 -7.11 -12.90 -16.29
N GLN A 79 -6.22 -13.84 -16.59
CA GLN A 79 -4.99 -13.56 -17.36
C GLN A 79 -5.31 -12.92 -18.71
N ARG A 80 -6.28 -13.46 -19.46
CA ARG A 80 -6.75 -12.85 -20.73
C ARG A 80 -7.34 -11.45 -20.54
N ARG A 81 -8.02 -11.17 -19.42
CA ARG A 81 -8.55 -9.82 -19.16
C ARG A 81 -7.42 -8.83 -18.91
N LEU A 82 -6.44 -9.22 -18.08
CA LEU A 82 -5.26 -8.40 -17.79
C LEU A 82 -4.44 -8.10 -19.05
N GLU A 83 -4.28 -9.07 -19.95
CA GLU A 83 -3.59 -8.88 -21.24
C GLU A 83 -4.30 -7.89 -22.19
N ASN A 84 -5.61 -7.75 -22.05
CA ASN A 84 -6.41 -6.86 -22.89
C ASN A 84 -6.62 -5.48 -22.25
N ASP A 85 -6.21 -5.28 -20.99
CA ASP A 85 -6.28 -4.00 -20.31
C ASP A 85 -5.12 -3.10 -20.77
N ARG A 86 -5.36 -2.34 -21.84
CA ARG A 86 -4.37 -1.45 -22.45
C ARG A 86 -4.25 -0.10 -21.75
N ASP A 87 -5.24 0.25 -20.92
CA ASP A 87 -5.27 1.50 -20.18
C ASP A 87 -4.41 1.40 -18.91
N ASN A 88 -4.18 0.18 -18.42
CA ASN A 88 -3.32 -0.09 -17.28
C ASN A 88 -2.04 -0.84 -17.70
N PRO A 89 -0.91 -0.13 -17.92
CA PRO A 89 0.36 -0.76 -18.31
C PRO A 89 0.87 -1.75 -17.27
N ASP A 90 0.48 -1.60 -15.99
CA ASP A 90 0.85 -2.54 -14.94
C ASP A 90 0.14 -3.89 -15.09
N ALA A 91 -1.01 -3.98 -15.77
CA ALA A 91 -1.81 -5.20 -15.83
C ALA A 91 -1.06 -6.41 -16.44
N ALA A 92 -0.10 -6.16 -17.35
CA ALA A 92 0.67 -7.19 -18.04
C ALA A 92 1.40 -8.15 -17.08
N ASN A 93 1.83 -7.64 -15.91
CA ASN A 93 2.61 -8.39 -14.92
C ASN A 93 1.76 -8.84 -13.71
N GLY A 94 0.44 -8.67 -13.77
CA GLY A 94 -0.48 -8.93 -12.66
C GLY A 94 -0.84 -7.65 -11.90
N ALA A 95 -1.83 -7.74 -10.99
CA ALA A 95 -2.40 -6.58 -10.34
C ALA A 95 -1.44 -6.01 -9.28
N VAL A 96 -1.30 -4.69 -9.24
CA VAL A 96 -0.64 -3.96 -8.15
C VAL A 96 -1.69 -3.73 -7.06
N ILE A 97 -1.42 -4.22 -5.85
CA ILE A 97 -2.27 -4.08 -4.67
C ILE A 97 -1.89 -2.81 -3.90
N LEU A 98 -0.59 -2.57 -3.77
CA LEU A 98 -0.04 -1.38 -3.12
C LEU A 98 1.24 -0.98 -3.84
N ARG A 99 1.36 0.31 -4.17
CA ARG A 99 2.60 0.92 -4.66
C ARG A 99 3.05 1.98 -3.67
N ILE A 100 4.33 1.98 -3.35
CA ILE A 100 4.95 2.90 -2.38
C ILE A 100 6.11 3.60 -3.08
N ASP A 101 6.15 4.93 -2.97
CA ASP A 101 7.33 5.73 -3.31
C ASP A 101 8.16 5.97 -2.04
N PRO A 102 9.22 5.17 -1.80
CA PRO A 102 10.03 5.29 -0.59
C PRO A 102 10.83 6.60 -0.53
N THR A 103 10.96 7.34 -1.64
CA THR A 103 11.67 8.63 -1.63
C THR A 103 10.82 9.74 -1.02
N VAL A 104 9.50 9.66 -1.17
CA VAL A 104 8.56 10.68 -0.69
C VAL A 104 7.80 10.25 0.57
N GLU A 105 7.40 8.99 0.65
CA GLU A 105 6.44 8.50 1.65
C GLU A 105 7.09 7.95 2.92
N ARG A 106 8.41 7.70 2.90
CA ARG A 106 9.15 7.16 4.06
C ARG A 106 9.01 8.07 5.29
N HIS A 107 8.82 7.45 6.45
CA HIS A 107 8.56 8.09 7.74
C HIS A 107 7.20 8.77 7.86
N LYS A 108 6.27 8.51 6.92
CA LYS A 108 4.98 9.19 6.83
C LYS A 108 3.81 8.28 6.39
N LEU A 109 4.08 7.04 5.98
CA LEU A 109 3.07 6.17 5.37
C LEU A 109 2.45 5.24 6.42
N ILE A 110 1.13 5.31 6.58
CA ILE A 110 0.37 4.43 7.47
C ILE A 110 -0.42 3.41 6.66
N TYR A 111 -0.24 2.13 6.96
CA TYR A 111 -0.95 1.03 6.32
C TYR A 111 -2.28 0.77 7.01
N GLN A 112 -3.39 0.94 6.28
CA GLN A 112 -4.69 0.51 6.78
C GLN A 112 -5.05 -0.88 6.25
N MET A 113 -5.29 -1.81 7.18
CA MET A 113 -5.82 -3.13 6.86
C MET A 113 -7.29 -3.29 7.27
N GLY A 114 -8.06 -3.97 6.44
CA GLY A 114 -9.35 -4.54 6.79
C GLY A 114 -9.17 -6.01 7.16
N THR A 115 -9.48 -6.38 8.40
CA THR A 115 -9.32 -7.76 8.90
C THR A 115 -10.36 -8.10 9.96
N GLY A 116 -10.74 -9.38 10.03
CA GLY A 116 -11.63 -9.93 11.05
C GLY A 116 -10.98 -11.02 11.91
N GLU A 117 -9.71 -11.35 11.67
CA GLU A 117 -9.02 -12.47 12.30
C GLU A 117 -7.60 -12.03 12.74
N PRO A 118 -7.20 -12.25 14.01
CA PRO A 118 -5.95 -11.72 14.53
C PRO A 118 -4.70 -12.27 13.84
N ASN A 119 -4.74 -13.52 13.38
CA ASN A 119 -3.62 -14.14 12.68
C ASN A 119 -3.43 -13.54 11.29
N LEU A 120 -4.52 -13.32 10.54
CA LEU A 120 -4.46 -12.69 9.22
C LEU A 120 -4.00 -11.23 9.32
N ALA A 121 -4.42 -10.52 10.37
CA ALA A 121 -3.94 -9.18 10.67
C ALA A 121 -2.42 -9.14 10.86
N LEU A 122 -1.88 -10.08 11.64
CA LEU A 122 -0.44 -10.19 11.88
C LEU A 122 0.33 -10.52 10.60
N ASP A 123 -0.16 -11.47 9.80
CA ASP A 123 0.48 -11.86 8.55
C ASP A 123 0.51 -10.70 7.54
N ALA A 124 -0.60 -9.96 7.42
CA ALA A 124 -0.68 -8.76 6.59
C ALA A 124 0.29 -7.68 7.07
N ALA A 125 0.34 -7.40 8.37
CA ALA A 125 1.26 -6.43 8.96
C ALA A 125 2.73 -6.81 8.69
N LEU A 126 3.11 -8.06 8.97
CA LEU A 126 4.47 -8.56 8.76
C LEU A 126 4.90 -8.51 7.28
N THR A 127 3.94 -8.61 6.36
CA THR A 127 4.20 -8.52 4.92
C THR A 127 4.70 -7.12 4.53
N VAL A 128 4.14 -6.07 5.13
CA VAL A 128 4.41 -4.67 4.73
C VAL A 128 5.30 -3.87 5.68
N VAL A 129 5.55 -4.37 6.90
CA VAL A 129 6.21 -3.63 8.01
C VAL A 129 7.56 -3.00 7.67
N LYS A 130 8.24 -3.46 6.61
CA LYS A 130 9.54 -2.91 6.19
C LYS A 130 9.44 -1.64 5.35
N ASP A 131 8.26 -1.37 4.80
CA ASP A 131 8.05 -0.29 3.82
C ASP A 131 6.99 0.73 4.26
N VAL A 132 6.44 0.58 5.48
CA VAL A 132 5.44 1.46 6.08
C VAL A 132 5.88 1.86 7.49
N ASP A 133 5.26 2.91 8.02
CA ASP A 133 5.68 3.55 9.28
C ASP A 133 4.67 3.39 10.43
N GLY A 134 3.50 2.82 10.15
CA GLY A 134 2.46 2.52 11.14
C GLY A 134 1.28 1.76 10.55
#